data_AF-A0A0Q8QLR6-F1
#
_entry.id   AF-A0A0Q8QLR6-F1
#
_cell.length_a   1.000
_cell.length_b   1.000
_cell.length_c   1.000
_cell.angle_alpha   90.00
_cell.angle_beta   90.00
_cell.angle_gamma   90.00
#
_symmetry.space_group_name_H-M   'P 1'
#
loop_
_entity.id
_entity.type
_entity.pdbx_description
1 polymer ?
#
loop_
_entity_poly.entity_id
_entity_poly.type
_entity_poly.pdbx_seq_one_letter_code
_entity_poly.pdbx_strand_id
1 'polypeptide(L)'
;MEMKVEQMTAFGHVEALDGASRFPLDAFGRPMGRPPVVGGAPVDITAGEMTGLWSLRFGTFGCPDGETRGGVVHIGEGLLGGGDSSFAYMGQWSMAGIELRARLDIARHSRDDTTTSIFGIGADVYHADCVAHAITPDLFEGRIRRPGYPDARLTMRRMAVRQSQATRTARDGWWRHFPNPGEHDTQSADARASQRQRGSQSESR
;
A
#
# COMPACT_ATOMS: atom_id res chain seq x y z
N MET A 1 22.03 37.23 -3.09
CA MET A 1 21.68 36.65 -1.77
C MET A 1 21.41 35.18 -2.03
N GLU A 2 22.40 34.34 -1.79
CA GLU A 2 22.45 32.96 -2.25
C GLU A 2 22.08 32.06 -1.06
N MET A 3 20.91 31.41 -1.13
CA MET A 3 20.45 30.51 -0.06
C MET A 3 21.08 29.14 -0.25
N LYS A 4 22.02 28.82 0.64
CA LYS A 4 22.68 27.53 0.74
C LYS A 4 21.72 26.54 1.40
N VAL A 5 21.13 25.64 0.59
CA VAL A 5 20.30 24.54 1.07
C VAL A 5 21.25 23.38 1.40
N GLU A 6 21.60 23.22 2.68
CA GLU A 6 22.35 22.06 3.16
C GLU A 6 21.36 20.89 3.34
N GLN A 7 21.44 19.91 2.43
CA GLN A 7 20.73 18.64 2.55
C GLN A 7 21.29 17.85 3.74
N MET A 8 20.55 17.85 4.84
CA MET A 8 20.82 17.00 5.98
C MET A 8 20.09 15.67 5.78
N THR A 9 20.78 14.69 5.20
CA THR A 9 20.26 13.33 5.02
C THR A 9 21.20 12.34 5.71
N ALA A 10 21.16 12.36 7.04
CA ALA A 10 21.79 11.33 7.85
C ALA A 10 20.73 10.27 8.18
N PHE A 11 20.54 9.31 7.28
CA PHE A 11 19.85 8.06 7.61
C PHE A 11 20.83 7.22 8.44
N GLY A 12 20.64 7.22 9.76
CA GLY A 12 21.37 6.35 10.67
C GLY A 12 21.12 4.89 10.30
N HIS A 13 22.18 4.15 10.06
CA HIS A 13 22.15 2.70 9.91
C HIS A 13 21.69 2.10 11.26
N VAL A 14 20.48 1.54 11.30
CA VAL A 14 19.95 0.83 12.47
C VAL A 14 20.25 -0.65 12.30
N GLU A 15 21.04 -1.19 13.21
CA GLU A 15 21.40 -2.62 13.26
C GLU A 15 20.13 -3.48 13.28
N ALA A 16 20.14 -4.55 12.46
CA ALA A 16 19.07 -5.53 12.43
C ALA A 16 18.89 -6.14 13.81
N LEU A 17 17.66 -6.10 14.34
CA LEU A 17 17.28 -6.78 15.57
C LEU A 17 17.26 -8.29 15.32
N ASP A 18 18.44 -8.90 15.32
CA ASP A 18 18.62 -10.35 15.31
C ASP A 18 18.44 -10.88 16.75
N GLY A 19 17.21 -10.72 17.24
CA GLY A 19 16.78 -11.19 18.54
C GLY A 19 15.89 -12.41 18.35
N ALA A 20 16.47 -13.61 18.44
CA ALA A 20 15.72 -14.85 18.55
C ALA A 20 14.72 -14.75 19.71
N SER A 21 13.46 -14.47 19.38
CA SER A 21 12.39 -14.28 20.36
C SER A 21 12.06 -15.59 21.05
N ARG A 22 12.59 -15.79 22.26
CA ARG A 22 12.07 -16.80 23.20
C ARG A 22 10.90 -16.18 23.96
N PHE A 23 9.70 -16.27 23.40
CA PHE A 23 8.50 -15.94 24.16
C PHE A 23 8.32 -16.97 25.29
N PRO A 24 8.03 -16.54 26.54
CA PRO A 24 7.69 -17.47 27.60
C PRO A 24 6.42 -18.24 27.20
N LEU A 25 6.50 -19.57 27.26
CA LEU A 25 5.37 -20.45 27.01
C LEU A 25 4.58 -20.64 28.32
N ASP A 26 3.26 -20.79 28.22
CA ASP A 26 2.39 -21.17 29.31
C ASP A 26 2.57 -22.65 29.67
N ALA A 27 1.85 -23.12 30.70
CA ALA A 27 1.86 -24.52 31.12
C ALA A 27 1.43 -25.52 30.02
N PHE A 28 0.89 -25.04 28.90
CA PHE A 28 0.47 -25.84 27.74
C PHE A 28 1.39 -25.65 26.53
N GLY A 29 2.56 -25.03 26.70
CA GLY A 29 3.51 -24.79 25.63
C GLY A 29 3.07 -23.71 24.63
N ARG A 30 2.12 -22.83 24.99
CA ARG A 30 1.62 -21.75 24.13
C ARG A 30 2.24 -20.41 24.53
N PRO A 31 2.60 -19.51 23.60
CA PRO A 31 3.17 -18.21 23.96
C PRO A 31 2.23 -17.43 24.89
N MET A 32 2.70 -17.08 26.10
CA MET A 32 1.97 -16.19 27.00
C MET A 32 1.89 -14.79 26.39
N GLY A 33 0.66 -14.26 26.27
CA GLY A 33 0.41 -12.93 25.72
C GLY A 33 -0.19 -12.89 24.32
N ARG A 34 -0.73 -14.03 23.83
CA ARG A 34 -1.49 -14.06 22.57
C ARG A 34 -2.62 -13.02 22.63
N PRO A 35 -2.59 -11.97 21.79
CA PRO A 35 -3.68 -11.01 21.72
C PRO A 35 -4.97 -11.75 21.37
N PRO A 36 -6.14 -11.31 21.87
CA PRO A 36 -7.42 -11.85 21.44
C PRO A 36 -7.64 -11.51 19.97
N VAL A 37 -7.18 -12.40 19.09
CA VAL A 37 -7.49 -12.40 17.68
C VAL A 37 -8.89 -12.98 17.53
N VAL A 38 -9.80 -12.24 16.92
CA VAL A 38 -11.14 -12.72 16.61
C VAL A 38 -11.05 -13.75 15.47
N GLY A 39 -11.16 -15.03 15.83
CA GLY A 39 -11.80 -16.03 14.95
C GLY A 39 -11.01 -16.66 13.80
N GLY A 40 -9.69 -16.89 13.94
CA GLY A 40 -8.92 -17.65 12.95
C GLY A 40 -7.76 -18.46 13.55
N ALA A 41 -7.45 -19.61 12.95
CA ALA A 41 -6.16 -20.26 13.18
C ALA A 41 -5.07 -19.36 12.57
N PRO A 42 -3.97 -19.06 13.27
CA PRO A 42 -2.91 -18.23 12.72
C PRO A 42 -2.36 -18.87 11.46
N VAL A 43 -2.07 -18.03 10.46
CA VAL A 43 -1.48 -18.46 9.19
C VAL A 43 -0.07 -17.91 9.13
N ASP A 44 0.91 -18.78 8.91
CA ASP A 44 2.29 -18.35 8.63
C ASP A 44 2.34 -17.64 7.29
N ILE A 45 2.96 -16.46 7.27
CA ILE A 45 3.10 -15.63 6.06
C ILE A 45 4.58 -15.32 5.86
N THR A 46 5.07 -15.57 4.66
CA THR A 46 6.44 -15.25 4.28
C THR A 46 6.61 -13.76 3.97
N ALA A 47 7.84 -13.25 4.08
CA ALA A 47 8.13 -11.86 3.72
C ALA A 47 7.81 -11.55 2.24
N GLY A 48 7.97 -12.53 1.34
CA GLY A 48 7.61 -12.38 -0.07
C GLY A 48 6.10 -12.14 -0.26
N GLU A 49 5.27 -12.89 0.47
CA GLU A 49 3.82 -12.72 0.44
C GLU A 49 3.39 -11.38 1.00
N MET A 50 4.12 -10.76 1.94
CA MET A 50 3.78 -9.42 2.45
C MET A 50 3.86 -8.30 1.41
N THR A 51 4.58 -8.53 0.30
CA THR A 51 4.80 -7.49 -0.71
C THR A 51 3.49 -7.08 -1.38
N GLY A 52 3.27 -5.77 -1.52
CA GLY A 52 2.13 -5.20 -2.24
C GLY A 52 1.41 -4.08 -1.50
N LEU A 53 0.20 -3.76 -1.96
CA LEU A 53 -0.65 -2.70 -1.41
C LEU A 53 -1.60 -3.24 -0.33
N TRP A 54 -1.68 -2.48 0.75
CA TRP A 54 -2.50 -2.77 1.91
C TRP A 54 -3.30 -1.55 2.32
N SER A 55 -4.57 -1.77 2.61
CA SER A 55 -5.42 -0.78 3.28
C SER A 55 -5.19 -0.87 4.78
N LEU A 56 -5.08 0.28 5.44
CA LEU A 56 -4.96 0.41 6.88
C LEU A 56 -6.25 0.95 7.48
N ARG A 57 -6.61 0.42 8.64
CA ARG A 57 -7.60 0.99 9.55
C ARG A 57 -7.01 1.10 10.93
N PHE A 58 -7.14 2.26 11.54
CA PHE A 58 -6.65 2.48 12.89
C PHE A 58 -7.56 3.39 13.70
N GLY A 59 -7.67 3.11 14.99
CA GLY A 59 -8.55 3.83 15.92
C GLY A 59 -8.31 3.40 17.35
N THR A 60 -9.02 3.98 18.29
CA THR A 60 -8.98 3.53 19.69
C THR A 60 -9.56 2.12 19.82
N PHE A 61 -9.09 1.35 20.80
CA PHE A 61 -9.71 0.06 21.08
C PHE A 61 -11.17 0.24 21.52
N GLY A 62 -12.07 -0.62 21.01
CA GLY A 62 -13.52 -0.55 21.27
C GLY A 62 -14.27 0.47 20.40
N CYS A 63 -13.57 1.23 19.57
CA CYS A 63 -14.17 2.15 18.60
C CYS A 63 -14.83 1.35 17.44
N PRO A 64 -16.05 1.71 17.01
CA PRO A 64 -16.68 1.12 15.83
C PRO A 64 -15.81 1.28 14.58
N ASP A 65 -15.84 0.31 13.67
CA ASP A 65 -15.04 0.35 12.44
C ASP A 65 -15.29 1.62 11.59
N GLY A 66 -16.51 2.18 11.64
CA GLY A 66 -16.88 3.42 10.94
C GLY A 66 -16.22 4.68 11.48
N GLU A 67 -15.71 4.65 12.71
CA GLU A 67 -14.98 5.74 13.35
C GLU A 67 -13.45 5.56 13.24
N THR A 68 -13.00 4.43 12.70
CA THR A 68 -11.58 4.21 12.42
C THR A 68 -11.11 5.04 11.23
N ARG A 69 -9.91 5.57 11.35
CA ARG A 69 -9.25 6.30 10.27
C ARG A 69 -8.65 5.33 9.26
N GLY A 70 -8.69 5.72 7.99
CA GLY A 70 -8.21 4.90 6.88
C GLY A 70 -6.94 5.45 6.27
N GLY A 71 -6.06 4.56 5.86
CA GLY A 71 -4.86 4.88 5.08
C GLY A 71 -4.51 3.76 4.10
N VAL A 72 -3.45 3.96 3.33
CA VAL A 72 -2.90 2.94 2.42
C VAL A 72 -1.40 2.87 2.62
N VAL A 73 -0.84 1.67 2.60
CA VAL A 73 0.60 1.44 2.57
C VAL A 73 0.99 0.45 1.49
N HIS A 74 2.15 0.68 0.92
CA HIS A 74 2.90 -0.31 0.14
C HIS A 74 3.96 -0.93 1.04
N ILE A 75 4.11 -2.24 0.95
CA ILE A 75 5.12 -3.03 1.67
C ILE A 75 5.99 -3.73 0.65
N GLY A 76 7.31 -3.65 0.80
CA GLY A 76 8.28 -4.34 -0.06
C GLY A 76 9.71 -4.14 0.41
N GLU A 77 10.59 -5.13 0.18
CA GLU A 77 12.03 -5.04 0.44
C GLU A 77 12.41 -4.57 1.87
N GLY A 78 11.65 -4.99 2.89
CA GLY A 78 11.87 -4.57 4.28
C GLY A 78 11.47 -3.11 4.59
N LEU A 79 10.92 -2.41 3.61
CA LEU A 79 10.39 -1.05 3.72
C LEU A 79 8.87 -1.02 3.64
N LEU A 80 8.28 -0.05 4.34
CA LEU A 80 6.87 0.28 4.30
C LEU A 80 6.73 1.78 4.06
N GLY A 81 5.90 2.16 3.09
CA GLY A 81 5.62 3.56 2.77
C GLY A 81 4.16 3.77 2.42
N GLY A 82 3.58 4.89 2.83
CA GLY A 82 2.18 5.18 2.55
C GLY A 82 1.68 6.45 3.24
N GLY A 83 0.38 6.49 3.51
CA GLY A 83 -0.23 7.62 4.19
C GLY A 83 -1.75 7.58 4.21
N ASP A 84 -2.31 8.66 4.74
CA ASP A 84 -3.72 9.03 4.65
C ASP A 84 -3.84 10.47 4.10
N SER A 85 -5.03 11.07 4.21
CA SER A 85 -5.29 12.43 3.73
C SER A 85 -4.49 13.53 4.46
N SER A 86 -3.88 13.23 5.61
CA SER A 86 -3.22 14.19 6.48
C SER A 86 -1.77 13.85 6.82
N PHE A 87 -1.40 12.57 6.81
CA PHE A 87 -0.12 12.06 7.25
C PHE A 87 0.51 11.12 6.22
N ALA A 88 1.84 11.19 6.12
CA ALA A 88 2.68 10.24 5.41
C ALA A 88 3.33 9.30 6.42
N TYR A 89 3.48 8.03 6.04
CA TYR A 89 4.10 6.98 6.84
C TYR A 89 5.29 6.42 6.08
N MET A 90 6.42 6.29 6.75
CA MET A 90 7.64 5.69 6.22
C MET A 90 8.25 4.81 7.30
N GLY A 91 8.80 3.65 6.97
CA GLY A 91 9.36 2.80 7.99
C GLY A 91 10.00 1.53 7.50
N GLN A 92 10.53 0.79 8.47
CA GLN A 92 11.06 -0.55 8.28
C GLN A 92 10.10 -1.55 8.88
N TRP A 93 10.02 -2.74 8.29
CA TRP A 93 9.23 -3.83 8.83
C TRP A 93 10.01 -5.15 8.83
N SER A 94 9.59 -6.05 9.70
CA SER A 94 10.08 -7.43 9.76
C SER A 94 8.93 -8.38 10.08
N MET A 95 9.11 -9.64 9.72
CA MET A 95 8.13 -10.70 9.94
C MET A 95 8.78 -11.87 10.65
N ALA A 96 8.10 -12.39 11.68
CA ALA A 96 8.51 -13.60 12.40
C ALA A 96 7.29 -14.53 12.56
N GLY A 97 7.19 -15.54 11.69
CA GLY A 97 6.07 -16.47 11.64
C GLY A 97 4.76 -15.76 11.27
N ILE A 98 3.92 -15.51 12.27
CA ILE A 98 2.64 -14.79 12.12
C ILE A 98 2.71 -13.32 12.57
N GLU A 99 3.82 -12.89 13.16
CA GLU A 99 3.94 -11.54 13.74
C GLU A 99 4.66 -10.59 12.78
N LEU A 100 3.96 -9.53 12.39
CA LEU A 100 4.48 -8.35 11.71
C LEU A 100 4.91 -7.31 12.75
N ARG A 101 6.15 -6.83 12.64
CA ARG A 101 6.67 -5.69 13.38
C ARG A 101 7.04 -4.58 12.41
N ALA A 102 6.72 -3.34 12.74
CA ALA A 102 7.19 -2.19 11.98
C ALA A 102 7.53 -1.02 12.88
N ARG A 103 8.51 -0.23 12.47
CA ARG A 103 8.82 1.07 13.08
C ARG A 103 8.54 2.14 12.05
N LEU A 104 7.68 3.09 12.41
CA LEU A 104 7.17 4.12 11.51
C LEU A 104 7.64 5.51 11.95
N ASP A 105 8.11 6.27 10.96
CA ASP A 105 8.23 7.72 10.96
C ASP A 105 6.95 8.29 10.32
N ILE A 106 6.25 9.13 11.06
CA ILE A 106 4.98 9.71 10.65
C ILE A 106 5.12 11.22 10.57
N ALA A 107 4.82 11.77 9.40
CA ALA A 107 4.91 13.21 9.13
C ALA A 107 3.58 13.74 8.61
N ARG A 108 3.08 14.82 9.20
CA ARG A 108 1.92 15.56 8.73
C ARG A 108 2.27 16.29 7.43
N HIS A 109 1.48 16.06 6.39
CA HIS A 109 1.60 16.78 5.11
C HIS A 109 0.45 17.74 4.86
N SER A 110 -0.72 17.52 5.48
CA SER A 110 -1.84 18.46 5.45
C SER A 110 -1.88 19.30 6.72
N ARG A 111 -1.87 20.63 6.53
CA ARG A 111 -2.05 21.62 7.60
C ARG A 111 -3.52 22.00 7.82
N ASP A 112 -4.46 21.28 7.20
CA ASP A 112 -5.87 21.51 7.47
C ASP A 112 -6.15 21.13 8.93
N ASP A 113 -6.31 22.16 9.77
CA ASP A 113 -5.94 22.18 11.20
C ASP A 113 -6.89 21.39 12.11
N THR A 114 -7.87 20.73 11.52
CA THR A 114 -8.92 19.99 12.25
C THR A 114 -8.53 18.54 12.54
N THR A 115 -7.59 17.98 11.78
CA THR A 115 -7.24 16.56 11.93
C THR A 115 -6.08 16.39 12.91
N THR A 116 -6.40 16.09 14.17
CA THR A 116 -5.41 15.62 15.16
C THR A 116 -4.82 14.28 14.73
N SER A 117 -3.68 13.84 15.25
CA SER A 117 -3.24 12.45 15.00
C SER A 117 -4.15 11.43 15.69
N ILE A 118 -3.97 10.13 15.40
CA ILE A 118 -4.67 9.04 16.10
C ILE A 118 -4.47 9.08 17.63
N PHE A 119 -3.36 9.68 18.09
CA PHE A 119 -3.05 9.83 19.51
C PHE A 119 -3.58 11.14 20.11
N GLY A 120 -4.44 11.86 19.39
CA GLY A 120 -5.04 13.11 19.85
C GLY A 120 -4.07 14.30 19.92
N ILE A 121 -2.91 14.21 19.27
CA ILE A 121 -1.88 15.26 19.30
C ILE A 121 -1.79 16.03 17.99
N GLY A 122 -1.36 17.29 18.10
CA GLY A 122 -1.08 18.18 16.98
C GLY A 122 0.38 18.15 16.50
N ALA A 123 1.19 17.14 16.83
CA ALA A 123 2.58 17.13 16.39
C ALA A 123 2.70 16.87 14.89
N ASP A 124 3.61 17.59 14.24
CA ASP A 124 3.89 17.45 12.81
C ASP A 124 4.69 16.20 12.48
N VAL A 125 5.56 15.76 13.39
CA VAL A 125 6.39 14.57 13.19
C VAL A 125 6.42 13.75 14.48
N TYR A 126 6.28 12.43 14.37
CA TYR A 126 6.44 11.50 15.49
C TYR A 126 6.77 10.08 15.01
N HIS A 127 7.24 9.25 15.95
CA HIS A 127 7.51 7.84 15.72
C HIS A 127 6.45 6.95 16.36
N ALA A 128 6.21 5.79 15.76
CA ALA A 128 5.33 4.76 16.30
C ALA A 128 5.85 3.36 16.00
N ASP A 129 5.59 2.43 16.92
CA ASP A 129 5.87 1.01 16.74
C ASP A 129 4.56 0.28 16.44
N CYS A 130 4.56 -0.59 15.43
CA CYS A 130 3.45 -1.45 15.08
C CYS A 130 3.78 -2.91 15.38
N VAL A 131 2.83 -3.61 16.00
CA VAL A 131 2.87 -5.07 16.15
C VAL A 131 1.52 -5.62 15.74
N ALA A 132 1.49 -6.48 14.74
CA ALA A 132 0.28 -7.11 14.24
C ALA A 132 0.48 -8.60 14.00
N HIS A 133 -0.59 -9.37 14.08
CA HIS A 133 -0.59 -10.80 13.81
C HIS A 133 -1.39 -11.09 12.55
N ALA A 134 -0.97 -12.09 11.78
CA ALA A 134 -1.72 -12.62 10.65
C ALA A 134 -2.95 -13.39 11.14
N ILE A 135 -4.14 -12.93 10.74
CA ILE A 135 -5.41 -13.62 10.98
C ILE A 135 -5.75 -14.50 9.77
N THR A 136 -5.49 -13.97 8.58
CA THR A 136 -5.54 -14.67 7.29
C THR A 136 -4.39 -14.15 6.41
N PRO A 137 -4.11 -14.76 5.24
CA PRO A 137 -3.10 -14.25 4.29
C PRO A 137 -3.29 -12.78 3.86
N ASP A 138 -4.51 -12.27 4.02
CA ASP A 138 -4.93 -10.94 3.56
C ASP A 138 -5.39 -10.03 4.70
N LEU A 139 -5.29 -10.47 5.97
CA LEU A 139 -5.75 -9.72 7.13
C LEU A 139 -4.76 -9.82 8.28
N PHE A 140 -4.29 -8.66 8.71
CA PHE A 140 -3.55 -8.49 9.95
C PHE A 140 -4.35 -7.68 10.96
N GLU A 141 -4.25 -8.06 12.23
CA GLU A 141 -4.79 -7.28 13.34
C GLU A 141 -3.73 -7.10 14.42
N GLY A 142 -3.70 -5.92 15.03
CA GLY A 142 -2.64 -5.54 15.93
C GLY A 142 -2.85 -4.21 16.61
N ARG A 143 -1.73 -3.59 16.93
CA ARG A 143 -1.69 -2.31 17.61
C ARG A 143 -0.57 -1.41 17.10
N ILE A 144 -0.81 -0.11 17.23
CA ILE A 144 0.17 0.97 17.08
C ILE A 144 0.46 1.53 18.46
N ARG A 145 1.74 1.61 18.83
CA ARG A 145 2.20 2.14 20.11
C ARG A 145 3.03 3.40 19.88
N ARG A 146 2.80 4.39 20.75
CA ARG A 146 3.67 5.57 20.89
C ARG A 146 3.99 5.75 22.37
N PRO A 147 5.26 5.88 22.78
CA PRO A 147 5.61 6.07 24.18
C PRO A 147 4.85 7.25 24.80
N GLY A 148 4.21 7.01 25.95
CA GLY A 148 3.42 8.03 26.67
C GLY A 148 1.96 8.16 26.22
N TYR A 149 1.49 7.35 25.27
CA TYR A 149 0.10 7.36 24.78
C TYR A 149 -0.54 5.97 24.87
N PRO A 150 -1.88 5.89 24.95
CA PRO A 150 -2.58 4.62 24.82
C PRO A 150 -2.30 3.95 23.47
N ASP A 151 -2.24 2.63 23.47
CA ASP A 151 -2.15 1.85 22.24
C ASP A 151 -3.41 2.06 21.40
N ALA A 152 -3.23 2.12 20.09
CA ALA A 152 -4.33 2.16 19.14
C ALA A 152 -4.48 0.82 18.41
N ARG A 153 -5.70 0.45 18.05
CA ARG A 153 -5.99 -0.72 17.22
C ARG A 153 -5.48 -0.49 15.81
N LEU A 154 -4.90 -1.53 15.21
CA LEU A 154 -4.48 -1.58 13.81
C LEU A 154 -5.15 -2.78 13.13
N THR A 155 -5.73 -2.55 11.96
CA THR A 155 -6.14 -3.61 11.04
C THR A 155 -5.55 -3.30 9.67
N MET A 156 -4.95 -4.31 9.03
CA MET A 156 -4.40 -4.19 7.68
C MET A 156 -5.07 -5.22 6.80
N ARG A 157 -5.58 -4.78 5.64
CA ARG A 157 -6.19 -5.69 4.67
C ARG A 157 -5.53 -5.56 3.32
N ARG A 158 -5.11 -6.69 2.74
CA ARG A 158 -4.50 -6.69 1.40
C ARG A 158 -5.50 -6.11 0.42
N MET A 159 -5.07 -5.10 -0.32
CA MET A 159 -5.85 -4.62 -1.45
C MET A 159 -5.63 -5.63 -2.55
N ALA A 160 -6.71 -6.23 -3.06
CA ALA A 160 -6.62 -7.14 -4.18
C ALA A 160 -5.81 -6.45 -5.27
N VAL A 161 -4.59 -6.94 -5.51
CA VAL A 161 -3.92 -6.65 -6.77
C VAL A 161 -4.86 -7.32 -7.74
N ARG A 162 -5.62 -6.52 -8.50
CA ARG A 162 -6.14 -7.02 -9.77
C ARG A 162 -4.87 -7.47 -10.46
N GLN A 163 -4.57 -8.76 -10.37
CA GLN A 163 -3.76 -9.41 -11.36
C GLN A 163 -4.54 -9.01 -12.60
N SER A 164 -3.98 -8.06 -13.35
CA SER A 164 -4.26 -7.97 -14.75
C SER A 164 -4.07 -9.41 -15.17
N GLN A 165 -5.17 -10.15 -15.31
CA GLN A 165 -5.21 -11.34 -16.13
C GLN A 165 -4.88 -10.75 -17.49
N ALA A 166 -3.57 -10.51 -17.69
CA ALA A 166 -2.97 -10.39 -18.98
C ALA A 166 -3.40 -11.68 -19.60
N THR A 167 -4.43 -11.52 -20.41
CA THR A 167 -5.18 -12.52 -21.11
C THR A 167 -4.15 -13.29 -21.90
N ARG A 168 -3.57 -14.32 -21.28
CA ARG A 168 -2.61 -15.24 -21.89
C ARG A 168 -3.40 -16.27 -22.72
N THR A 169 -4.41 -15.77 -23.41
CA THR A 169 -5.29 -16.46 -24.37
C THR A 169 -5.31 -15.67 -25.69
N ALA A 170 -4.14 -15.17 -26.12
CA ALA A 170 -3.98 -14.63 -27.46
C ALA A 170 -2.52 -14.75 -27.95
N ARG A 171 -1.95 -15.96 -28.00
CA ARG A 171 -0.78 -16.19 -28.87
C ARG A 171 -0.61 -17.60 -29.45
N ASP A 172 -1.61 -18.46 -29.33
CA ASP A 172 -1.76 -19.60 -30.25
C ASP A 172 -2.79 -19.25 -31.31
N GLY A 173 -2.32 -18.78 -32.47
CA GLY A 173 -2.97 -19.14 -33.74
C GLY A 173 -3.67 -18.08 -34.58
N TRP A 174 -4.00 -16.86 -34.11
CA TRP A 174 -4.80 -15.94 -34.96
C TRP A 174 -4.04 -15.22 -36.07
N TRP A 175 -2.71 -15.13 -36.02
CA TRP A 175 -1.91 -14.43 -37.03
C TRP A 175 -1.58 -15.27 -38.28
N ARG A 176 -1.98 -16.56 -38.33
CA ARG A 176 -1.71 -17.43 -39.50
C ARG A 176 -2.70 -17.27 -40.66
N HIS A 177 -3.63 -16.32 -40.60
CA HIS A 177 -4.63 -16.09 -41.64
C HIS A 177 -4.65 -14.68 -42.24
N PHE A 178 -3.57 -13.91 -42.10
CA PHE A 178 -3.39 -12.73 -42.94
C PHE A 178 -2.82 -13.16 -44.29
N PRO A 179 -3.57 -13.02 -45.41
CA PRO A 179 -2.99 -13.16 -46.73
C PRO A 179 -1.92 -12.07 -46.94
N ASN A 180 -0.82 -12.49 -47.57
CA ASN A 180 0.33 -11.66 -47.88
C ASN A 180 -0.12 -10.46 -48.77
N PRO A 181 0.09 -9.20 -48.38
CA PRO A 181 -0.38 -8.03 -49.13
C PRO A 181 0.49 -7.72 -50.38
N GLY A 182 1.10 -8.73 -51.00
CA GLY A 182 2.07 -8.58 -52.10
C GLY A 182 1.55 -8.92 -53.50
N GLU A 183 0.36 -9.48 -53.64
CA GLU A 183 -0.24 -9.78 -54.95
C GLU A 183 -1.53 -8.99 -55.09
N HIS A 184 -1.48 -7.82 -55.73
CA HIS A 184 -2.57 -7.37 -56.59
C HIS A 184 -2.05 -6.33 -57.59
N ASP A 185 -2.08 -6.76 -58.85
CA ASP A 185 -1.87 -6.00 -60.07
C ASP A 185 -2.54 -4.62 -60.03
N THR A 186 -1.75 -3.58 -60.31
CA THR A 186 -2.26 -2.24 -60.58
C THR A 186 -2.56 -2.11 -62.08
N GLN A 187 -3.72 -2.62 -62.50
CA GLN A 187 -4.37 -2.17 -63.73
C GLN A 187 -5.30 -1.00 -63.42
N SER A 188 -5.10 0.09 -64.16
CA SER A 188 -6.08 1.12 -64.57
C SER A 188 -6.84 1.88 -63.47
N ALA A 189 -6.48 3.13 -63.21
CA ALA A 189 -6.86 4.31 -64.01
C ALA A 189 -8.34 4.73 -63.86
N ASP A 190 -8.51 6.04 -63.67
CA ASP A 190 -9.73 6.82 -63.83
C ASP A 190 -10.90 6.59 -62.85
N ALA A 191 -11.05 7.52 -61.91
CA ALA A 191 -12.23 8.40 -61.88
C ALA A 191 -12.30 9.29 -60.62
N ARG A 192 -12.50 10.60 -60.84
CA ARG A 192 -13.26 11.56 -60.02
C ARG A 192 -12.62 11.92 -58.66
N ALA A 193 -11.97 13.07 -58.46
CA ALA A 193 -12.26 14.42 -58.96
C ALA A 193 -13.76 14.78 -58.89
N SER A 194 -14.30 14.99 -57.69
CA SER A 194 -15.38 15.96 -57.38
C SER A 194 -15.88 15.77 -55.95
N GLN A 195 -15.45 16.64 -55.02
CA GLN A 195 -16.29 17.25 -53.98
C GLN A 195 -15.41 17.99 -52.97
N ARG A 196 -14.79 19.06 -53.47
CA ARG A 196 -14.53 20.26 -52.64
C ARG A 196 -15.82 21.09 -52.62
N GLN A 197 -15.99 21.83 -51.53
CA GLN A 197 -16.97 22.90 -51.29
C GLN A 197 -18.32 22.49 -50.69
N ARG A 198 -18.41 22.70 -49.37
CA ARG A 198 -19.53 23.32 -48.60
C ARG A 198 -19.25 23.01 -47.12
N GLY A 199 -19.21 23.93 -46.18
CA GLY A 199 -19.40 25.36 -46.20
C GLY A 199 -18.99 25.90 -44.83
N SER A 200 -18.30 27.04 -44.87
CA SER A 200 -18.13 27.96 -43.75
C SER A 200 -19.37 28.85 -43.65
N GLN A 201 -20.00 28.97 -42.47
CA GLN A 201 -20.74 30.16 -42.02
C GLN A 201 -21.24 29.92 -40.59
N SER A 202 -20.82 30.76 -39.64
CA SER A 202 -21.63 31.73 -38.85
C SER A 202 -22.07 31.09 -37.51
N GLU A 203 -22.13 31.70 -36.33
CA GLU A 203 -22.35 33.07 -35.79
C GLU A 203 -21.56 33.13 -34.44
N SER A 204 -20.92 34.19 -33.93
CA SER A 204 -21.32 35.58 -33.66
C SER A 204 -22.52 35.75 -32.73
N ARG A 205 -22.28 35.71 -31.40
CA ARG A 205 -22.75 36.71 -30.44
C ARG A 205 -22.05 36.56 -29.09
#